data_AF-A0A4R1I365-F1
#
_entry.id   AF-A0A4R1I365-F1
#
_cell.length_a   1.000
_cell.length_b   1.000
_cell.length_c   1.000
_cell.angle_alpha   90.00
_cell.angle_beta   90.00
_cell.angle_gamma   90.00
#
_symmetry.space_group_name_H-M   'P 1'
#
loop_
_entity.id
_entity.type
_entity.pdbx_description
1 polymer ?
#
loop_
_entity_poly.entity_id
_entity_poly.type
_entity_poly.pdbx_seq_one_letter_code
_entity_poly.pdbx_strand_id
1 'polypeptide(L)'
;MEPQERPDPPSNLPAVPGRGPDAGPPGPDPWASGRRRDPGQGGVPSWARRFRPRSLKAAVGLGLLGAAVLLYPFAAASSQDDNYAWWLPLGLGVGVLALITLFRLDRVMFGWAPHVGGVVLVGTLVWQTSLNPWAWGLAAGVGVALAGLLLLPRWQVLAVGAVLLVVAGIGYQFRSAELTEQRAQLDTQAGEQMRTVLGVTRPQLAVVSLDNGVLDNDQERICRILQDPAVDQLRAATGGADCADAVARLHGRAAGVGIAATQPDRQADPTVAPGQTTTVDACSTLWAASAGPGLGRVQLVRTDAPQQRFQVTGFAAC
;
A
#
# COMPACT_ATOMS: atom_id res chain seq x y z
N MET A 1 5.44 61.43 -64.82
CA MET A 1 4.78 60.88 -63.61
C MET A 1 5.16 61.80 -62.48
N GLU A 2 4.29 62.76 -62.16
CA GLU A 2 4.35 63.51 -60.90
C GLU A 2 4.00 62.58 -59.73
N PRO A 3 4.66 62.77 -58.57
CA PRO A 3 4.00 62.59 -57.29
C PRO A 3 3.87 63.92 -56.54
N GLN A 4 2.69 64.11 -55.99
CA GLN A 4 2.17 65.29 -55.30
C GLN A 4 2.96 65.74 -54.08
N GLU A 5 3.12 67.05 -53.99
CA GLU A 5 3.43 67.83 -52.80
C GLU A 5 2.17 68.02 -51.94
N ARG A 6 2.25 67.77 -50.63
CA ARG A 6 1.27 68.25 -49.65
C ARG A 6 1.94 68.65 -48.33
N PRO A 7 1.40 69.67 -47.63
CA PRO A 7 2.16 70.61 -46.82
C PRO A 7 1.99 70.37 -45.31
N ASP A 8 2.99 70.81 -44.54
CA ASP A 8 2.93 70.91 -43.08
C ASP A 8 1.94 71.99 -42.63
N PRO A 9 1.16 71.74 -41.56
CA PRO A 9 0.49 72.80 -40.79
C PRO A 9 1.20 73.12 -39.46
N PRO A 10 0.95 74.34 -38.92
CA PRO A 10 1.91 75.10 -38.12
C PRO A 10 1.78 74.95 -36.60
N SER A 11 2.87 75.32 -35.92
CA SER A 11 2.97 75.63 -34.50
C SER A 11 2.02 76.76 -34.09
N ASN A 12 1.31 76.64 -32.95
CA ASN A 12 0.92 77.76 -32.07
C ASN A 12 0.24 77.32 -30.74
N LEU A 13 0.98 77.53 -29.63
CA LEU A 13 0.57 78.15 -28.33
C LEU A 13 -0.49 77.47 -27.42
N PRO A 14 -0.59 77.80 -26.10
CA PRO A 14 0.05 78.91 -25.36
C PRO A 14 0.74 78.53 -24.02
N ALA A 15 1.64 79.43 -23.60
CA ALA A 15 2.17 79.54 -22.25
C ALA A 15 1.08 79.98 -21.26
N VAL A 16 0.99 79.31 -20.11
CA VAL A 16 0.12 79.70 -18.99
C VAL A 16 0.94 80.54 -17.98
N PRO A 17 0.53 81.78 -17.68
CA PRO A 17 1.13 82.62 -16.65
C PRO A 17 0.39 82.53 -15.31
N GLY A 18 1.10 82.82 -14.21
CA GLY A 18 0.47 83.33 -12.98
C GLY A 18 0.59 82.45 -11.74
N ARG A 19 1.69 82.61 -10.99
CA ARG A 19 1.75 82.27 -9.56
C ARG A 19 1.90 83.57 -8.78
N GLY A 20 0.79 84.07 -8.25
CA GLY A 20 0.82 85.19 -7.30
C GLY A 20 1.40 84.75 -5.94
N PRO A 21 2.09 85.64 -5.22
CA PRO A 21 2.43 85.42 -3.82
C PRO A 21 1.26 85.93 -2.97
N ASP A 22 0.84 85.18 -1.95
CA ASP A 22 0.38 85.73 -0.67
C ASP A 22 -0.09 84.64 0.32
N ALA A 23 0.13 84.97 1.59
CA ALA A 23 -0.50 84.45 2.82
C ALA A 23 0.06 83.18 3.48
N GLY A 24 0.87 83.41 4.53
CA GLY A 24 0.51 82.97 5.89
C GLY A 24 1.31 81.80 6.48
N PRO A 25 1.77 81.91 7.74
CA PRO A 25 2.60 80.88 8.39
C PRO A 25 1.77 79.66 8.84
N PRO A 26 2.35 78.43 8.84
CA PRO A 26 1.67 77.26 9.34
C PRO A 26 1.61 77.30 10.88
N GLY A 27 0.40 77.41 11.42
CA GLY A 27 0.13 77.09 12.82
C GLY A 27 0.25 75.57 13.05
N PRO A 28 0.70 75.12 14.22
CA PRO A 28 0.80 73.71 14.55
C PRO A 28 -0.59 73.12 14.83
N ASP A 29 -1.05 72.18 13.99
CA ASP A 29 -2.27 71.42 14.21
C ASP A 29 -2.15 70.52 15.47
N PRO A 30 -3.04 70.65 16.47
CA PRO A 30 -3.00 69.85 17.71
C PRO A 30 -3.59 68.43 17.59
N TRP A 31 -3.97 67.99 16.39
CA TRP A 31 -4.77 66.77 16.18
C TRP A 31 -4.00 65.62 15.54
N ALA A 32 -2.72 65.48 15.87
CA ALA A 32 -1.95 64.25 15.61
C ALA A 32 -2.37 63.09 16.55
N SER A 33 -3.69 62.86 16.70
CA SER A 33 -4.28 61.68 17.33
C SER A 33 -4.82 60.78 16.24
N GLY A 34 -3.91 60.05 15.58
CA GLY A 34 -4.27 59.18 14.47
C GLY A 34 -3.18 58.16 14.15
N ARG A 35 -2.59 57.52 15.17
CA ARG A 35 -1.90 56.24 14.93
C ARG A 35 -2.96 55.23 14.49
N ARG A 36 -3.25 55.21 13.19
CA ARG A 36 -3.82 54.05 12.49
C ARG A 36 -2.86 52.89 12.75
N ARG A 37 -3.18 52.07 13.75
CA ARG A 37 -2.73 50.68 13.77
C ARG A 37 -3.44 50.03 12.60
N ASP A 38 -2.70 49.75 11.52
CA ASP A 38 -3.16 48.82 10.49
C ASP A 38 -3.46 47.47 11.17
N PRO A 39 -4.73 47.04 11.23
CA PRO A 39 -5.06 45.71 11.69
C PRO A 39 -4.97 44.77 10.48
N GLY A 40 -3.95 43.92 10.44
CA GLY A 40 -3.99 42.77 9.53
C GLY A 40 -2.76 42.51 8.64
N GLN A 41 -1.57 43.03 8.95
CA GLN A 41 -0.36 42.36 8.46
C GLN A 41 -0.11 41.10 9.29
N GLY A 42 -0.95 40.09 9.07
CA GLY A 42 -0.63 38.69 9.38
C GLY A 42 0.63 38.35 8.59
N GLY A 43 1.78 38.48 9.25
CA GLY A 43 3.10 38.34 8.64
C GLY A 43 3.23 36.97 8.01
N VAL A 44 3.06 36.90 6.69
CA VAL A 44 3.42 35.72 5.93
C VAL A 44 4.90 35.43 6.21
N PRO A 45 5.23 34.22 6.72
CA PRO A 45 6.59 33.88 7.11
C PRO A 45 7.59 34.19 5.99
N SER A 46 8.75 34.75 6.34
CA SER A 46 9.77 35.17 5.37
C SER A 46 10.25 34.01 4.48
N TRP A 47 10.23 32.77 4.98
CA TRP A 47 10.54 31.57 4.21
C TRP A 47 9.53 31.31 3.08
N ALA A 48 8.25 31.58 3.29
CA ALA A 48 7.20 31.38 2.29
C ALA A 48 7.33 32.35 1.10
N ARG A 49 7.90 33.55 1.32
CA ARG A 49 8.21 34.49 0.23
C ARG A 49 9.37 34.02 -0.66
N ARG A 50 10.29 33.21 -0.13
CA ARG A 50 11.47 32.72 -0.87
C ARG A 50 11.12 31.60 -1.86
N PHE A 51 10.06 30.85 -1.59
CA PHE A 51 9.58 29.77 -2.44
C PHE A 51 8.43 30.16 -3.36
N ARG A 52 8.06 31.45 -3.44
CA ARG A 52 6.99 31.91 -4.33
C ARG A 52 7.51 31.86 -5.77
N PRO A 53 7.01 30.96 -6.63
CA PRO A 53 7.51 30.84 -7.99
C PRO A 53 7.12 32.10 -8.75
N ARG A 54 8.11 32.90 -9.16
CA ARG A 54 7.87 34.10 -9.97
C ARG A 54 7.44 33.78 -11.40
N SER A 55 7.51 32.51 -11.82
CA SER A 55 7.15 32.07 -13.17
C SER A 55 6.18 30.89 -13.13
N LEU A 56 5.24 30.88 -14.08
CA LEU A 56 4.25 29.81 -14.27
C LEU A 56 4.92 28.44 -14.47
N LYS A 57 6.12 28.43 -15.08
CA LYS A 57 6.98 27.26 -15.25
C LYS A 57 7.40 26.63 -13.92
N ALA A 58 7.86 27.45 -12.96
CA ALA A 58 8.27 26.93 -11.66
C ALA A 58 7.09 26.31 -10.88
N ALA A 59 5.87 26.85 -11.02
CA ALA A 59 4.67 26.27 -10.43
C ALA A 59 4.30 24.91 -11.05
N VAL A 60 4.39 24.78 -12.38
CA VAL A 60 4.14 23.51 -13.09
C VAL A 60 5.17 22.45 -12.71
N GLY A 61 6.47 22.82 -12.66
CA GLY A 61 7.53 21.90 -12.26
C GLY A 61 7.35 21.35 -10.83
N LEU A 62 6.95 22.21 -9.88
CA LEU A 62 6.68 21.79 -8.51
C LEU A 62 5.44 20.90 -8.40
N GLY A 63 4.40 21.18 -9.18
CA GLY A 63 3.20 20.34 -9.25
C GLY A 63 3.51 18.92 -9.75
N LEU A 64 4.32 18.81 -10.82
CA LEU A 64 4.77 17.54 -11.37
C LEU A 64 5.66 16.76 -10.40
N LEU A 65 6.59 17.45 -9.73
CA LEU A 65 7.44 16.84 -8.70
C LEU A 65 6.60 16.29 -7.54
N GLY A 66 5.62 17.08 -7.06
CA GLY A 66 4.70 16.66 -6.00
C GLY A 66 3.90 15.42 -6.41
N ALA A 67 3.31 15.43 -7.61
CA ALA A 67 2.59 14.28 -8.15
C ALA A 67 3.47 13.03 -8.27
N ALA A 68 4.71 13.18 -8.73
CA ALA A 68 5.67 12.07 -8.84
C ALA A 68 6.01 11.47 -7.47
N VAL A 69 6.31 12.30 -6.46
CA VAL A 69 6.62 11.84 -5.09
C VAL A 69 5.45 11.08 -4.48
N LEU A 70 4.22 11.49 -4.76
CA LEU A 70 3.01 10.85 -4.23
C LEU A 70 2.64 9.56 -4.94
N LEU A 71 2.85 9.49 -6.26
CA LEU A 71 2.58 8.28 -7.03
C LEU A 71 3.66 7.22 -6.84
N TYR A 72 4.88 7.61 -6.46
CA TYR A 72 6.00 6.72 -6.25
C TYR A 72 5.73 5.55 -5.28
N PRO A 73 5.22 5.75 -4.04
CA PRO A 73 4.97 4.64 -3.12
C PRO A 73 3.92 3.65 -3.66
N PHE A 74 2.95 4.10 -4.44
CA PHE A 74 1.96 3.21 -5.06
C PHE A 74 2.56 2.35 -6.17
N ALA A 75 3.40 2.95 -7.02
CA ALA A 75 4.14 2.21 -8.03
C ALA A 75 5.12 1.22 -7.41
N ALA A 76 5.84 1.64 -6.36
CA ALA A 76 6.79 0.78 -5.64
C ALA A 76 6.09 -0.40 -4.94
N ALA A 77 4.96 -0.16 -4.27
CA ALA A 77 4.19 -1.22 -3.61
C ALA A 77 3.64 -2.26 -4.62
N SER A 78 3.21 -1.82 -5.81
CA SER A 78 2.77 -2.74 -6.86
C SER A 78 3.90 -3.58 -7.47
N SER A 79 5.16 -3.14 -7.35
CA SER A 79 6.32 -3.82 -7.93
C SER A 79 6.89 -4.95 -7.07
N GLN A 80 6.32 -5.18 -5.89
CA GLN A 80 6.91 -6.11 -4.92
C GLN A 80 6.52 -7.57 -5.17
N ASP A 81 5.39 -7.83 -5.83
CA ASP A 81 4.87 -9.19 -6.07
C ASP A 81 5.27 -9.76 -7.44
N ASP A 82 5.57 -8.90 -8.42
CA ASP A 82 6.05 -9.32 -9.73
C ASP A 82 7.41 -8.68 -10.00
N ASN A 83 8.30 -9.37 -10.72
CA ASN A 83 9.66 -8.95 -11.11
C ASN A 83 9.71 -7.66 -11.99
N TYR A 84 8.68 -6.83 -11.94
CA TYR A 84 8.57 -5.52 -12.56
C TYR A 84 9.50 -4.52 -11.87
N ALA A 85 10.71 -4.39 -12.43
CA ALA A 85 11.36 -3.12 -12.75
C ALA A 85 10.73 -1.83 -12.13
N TRP A 86 10.84 -1.61 -10.81
CA TRP A 86 10.46 -0.37 -10.12
C TRP A 86 11.11 0.91 -10.71
N TRP A 87 12.26 0.73 -11.36
CA TRP A 87 12.97 1.77 -12.10
C TRP A 87 12.32 2.21 -13.42
N LEU A 88 11.32 1.50 -13.96
CA LEU A 88 10.80 1.74 -15.31
C LEU A 88 10.21 3.15 -15.51
N PRO A 89 9.40 3.70 -14.57
CA PRO A 89 8.85 5.05 -14.70
C PRO A 89 9.96 6.11 -14.63
N LEU A 90 10.91 5.91 -13.72
CA LEU A 90 12.10 6.75 -13.56
C LEU A 90 12.96 6.73 -14.82
N GLY A 91 13.22 5.55 -15.37
CA GLY A 91 13.98 5.34 -16.59
C GLY A 91 13.32 5.98 -17.81
N LEU A 92 12.00 5.87 -17.94
CA LEU A 92 11.23 6.53 -19.01
C LEU A 92 11.26 8.06 -18.89
N GLY A 93 11.03 8.61 -17.69
CA GLY A 93 11.09 10.05 -17.45
C GLY A 93 12.47 10.64 -17.73
N VAL A 94 13.53 9.99 -17.21
CA VAL A 94 14.92 10.40 -17.45
C VAL A 94 15.33 10.18 -18.91
N GLY A 95 14.89 9.09 -19.53
CA GLY A 95 15.16 8.76 -20.93
C GLY A 95 14.56 9.80 -21.89
N VAL A 96 13.33 10.25 -21.66
CA VAL A 96 12.72 11.33 -22.45
C VAL A 96 13.45 12.65 -22.24
N LEU A 97 13.84 12.99 -21.00
CA LEU A 97 14.68 14.15 -20.73
C LEU A 97 16.01 14.09 -21.47
N ALA A 98 16.68 12.94 -21.44
CA ALA A 98 17.92 12.70 -22.18
C ALA A 98 17.70 12.88 -23.69
N LEU A 99 16.64 12.31 -24.27
CA LEU A 99 16.29 12.47 -25.69
C LEU A 99 16.08 13.94 -26.07
N ILE A 100 15.27 14.69 -25.30
CA ILE A 100 15.00 16.12 -25.55
C ILE A 100 16.32 16.93 -25.52
N THR A 101 17.20 16.60 -24.57
CA THR A 101 18.50 17.27 -24.42
C THR A 101 19.43 16.93 -25.60
N LEU A 102 19.47 15.66 -26.01
CA LEU A 102 20.36 15.14 -27.05
C LEU A 102 19.97 15.66 -28.44
N PHE A 103 18.66 15.76 -28.71
CA PHE A 103 18.12 16.38 -29.92
C PHE A 103 18.08 17.92 -29.87
N ARG A 104 18.55 18.54 -28.77
CA ARG A 104 18.53 20.01 -28.55
C ARG A 104 17.15 20.65 -28.74
N LEU A 105 16.08 19.89 -28.55
CA LEU A 105 14.70 20.39 -28.55
C LEU A 105 14.46 21.39 -27.41
N ASP A 106 15.33 21.43 -26.40
CA ASP A 106 15.27 22.38 -25.30
C ASP A 106 15.30 23.86 -25.77
N ARG A 107 16.04 24.16 -26.85
CA ARG A 107 16.05 25.50 -27.46
C ARG A 107 14.72 25.84 -28.14
N VAL A 108 14.08 24.85 -28.76
CA VAL A 108 12.77 25.01 -29.43
C VAL A 108 11.65 25.12 -28.39
N MET A 109 11.81 24.44 -27.26
CA MET A 109 10.82 24.40 -26.20
C MET A 109 10.94 25.56 -25.20
N PHE A 110 11.82 26.54 -25.41
CA PHE A 110 11.97 27.71 -24.54
C PHE A 110 12.08 27.34 -23.04
N GLY A 111 12.80 26.25 -22.70
CA GLY A 111 12.97 25.77 -21.32
C GLY A 111 11.77 25.03 -20.72
N TRP A 112 10.82 24.54 -21.53
CA TRP A 112 9.74 23.63 -21.08
C TRP A 112 10.16 22.15 -21.04
N ALA A 113 11.36 21.81 -21.50
CA ALA A 113 11.90 20.44 -21.51
C ALA A 113 11.72 19.66 -20.18
N PRO A 114 12.05 20.21 -18.99
CA PRO A 114 11.87 19.48 -17.74
C PRO A 114 10.40 19.21 -17.40
N HIS A 115 9.45 20.00 -17.91
CA HIS A 115 8.02 19.80 -17.66
C HIS A 115 7.48 18.67 -18.52
N VAL A 116 7.97 18.50 -19.74
CA VAL A 116 7.60 17.35 -20.59
C VAL A 116 8.13 16.04 -20.01
N GLY A 117 9.37 16.03 -19.51
CA GLY A 117 9.90 14.88 -18.76
C GLY A 117 9.04 14.54 -17.54
N GLY A 118 8.60 15.54 -16.78
CA GLY A 118 7.68 15.36 -15.65
C GLY A 118 6.30 14.84 -16.07
N VAL A 119 5.73 15.31 -17.18
CA VAL A 119 4.44 14.81 -17.70
C VAL A 119 4.55 13.36 -18.13
N VAL A 120 5.64 12.96 -18.78
CA VAL A 120 5.87 11.55 -19.15
C VAL A 120 6.04 10.68 -17.91
N LEU A 121 6.78 11.15 -16.90
CA LEU A 121 6.93 10.45 -15.63
C LEU A 121 5.57 10.25 -14.94
N VAL A 122 4.76 11.31 -14.83
CA VAL A 122 3.42 11.21 -14.24
C VAL A 122 2.50 10.33 -15.08
N GLY A 123 2.54 10.46 -16.41
CA GLY A 123 1.73 9.65 -17.32
C GLY A 123 2.06 8.16 -17.25
N THR A 124 3.34 7.82 -17.13
CA THR A 124 3.79 6.43 -16.95
C THR A 124 3.39 5.87 -15.59
N LEU A 125 3.51 6.67 -14.52
CA LEU A 125 3.00 6.31 -13.20
C LEU A 125 1.47 6.11 -13.20
N VAL A 126 0.72 6.93 -13.92
CA VAL A 126 -0.75 6.78 -14.08
C VAL A 126 -1.09 5.53 -14.88
N TRP A 127 -0.39 5.26 -15.98
CA TRP A 127 -0.61 4.07 -16.80
C TRP A 127 -0.35 2.77 -15.99
N GLN A 128 0.71 2.76 -15.20
CA GLN A 128 1.05 1.62 -14.35
C GLN A 128 0.06 1.43 -13.20
N THR A 129 -0.52 2.52 -12.68
CA THR A 129 -1.54 2.48 -11.62
C THR A 129 -2.97 2.42 -12.17
N SER A 130 -3.16 2.08 -13.46
CA SER A 130 -4.46 2.10 -14.17
C SER A 130 -5.52 1.14 -13.62
N LEU A 131 -5.15 0.23 -12.72
CA LEU A 131 -6.09 -0.66 -12.02
C LEU A 131 -6.69 -0.03 -10.74
N ASN A 132 -6.19 1.14 -10.30
CA ASN A 132 -6.63 1.81 -9.08
C ASN A 132 -7.04 3.28 -9.35
N PRO A 133 -8.28 3.54 -9.80
CA PRO A 133 -8.72 4.88 -10.22
C PRO A 133 -8.66 5.94 -9.10
N TRP A 134 -8.71 5.51 -7.84
CA TRP A 134 -8.63 6.39 -6.68
C TRP A 134 -7.22 6.94 -6.45
N ALA A 135 -6.18 6.20 -6.85
CA ALA A 135 -4.80 6.66 -6.77
C ALA A 135 -4.57 7.90 -7.67
N TRP A 136 -5.23 7.95 -8.83
CA TRP A 136 -5.13 9.10 -9.74
C TRP A 136 -5.88 10.30 -9.18
N GLY A 137 -7.03 10.06 -8.55
CA GLY A 137 -7.80 11.10 -7.85
C GLY A 137 -6.98 11.78 -6.75
N LEU A 138 -6.24 11.01 -5.95
CA LEU A 138 -5.34 11.54 -4.93
C LEU A 138 -4.16 12.32 -5.55
N ALA A 139 -3.51 11.75 -6.56
CA ALA A 139 -2.37 12.40 -7.21
C ALA A 139 -2.77 13.71 -7.90
N ALA A 140 -3.89 13.72 -8.62
CA ALA A 140 -4.45 14.91 -9.24
C ALA A 140 -4.88 15.94 -8.17
N GLY A 141 -5.54 15.49 -7.11
CA GLY A 141 -5.96 16.33 -5.98
C GLY A 141 -4.79 17.05 -5.32
N VAL A 142 -3.69 16.34 -5.03
CA VAL A 142 -2.51 16.99 -4.44
C VAL A 142 -1.82 17.90 -5.46
N GLY A 143 -1.71 17.49 -6.73
CA GLY A 143 -1.15 18.34 -7.77
C GLY A 143 -1.87 19.68 -7.88
N VAL A 144 -3.21 19.65 -7.86
CA VAL A 144 -4.06 20.85 -7.88
C VAL A 144 -3.91 21.65 -6.57
N ALA A 145 -3.87 20.99 -5.41
CA ALA A 145 -3.71 21.66 -4.12
C ALA A 145 -2.36 22.40 -4.01
N LEU A 146 -1.26 21.76 -4.44
CA LEU A 146 0.08 22.36 -4.46
C LEU A 146 0.15 23.52 -5.45
N ALA A 147 -0.43 23.38 -6.63
CA ALA A 147 -0.53 24.48 -7.59
C ALA A 147 -1.32 25.67 -7.00
N GLY A 148 -2.45 25.40 -6.34
CA GLY A 148 -3.26 26.42 -5.67
C GLY A 148 -2.53 27.13 -4.53
N LEU A 149 -1.74 26.39 -3.73
CA LEU A 149 -0.91 26.95 -2.66
C LEU A 149 0.15 27.91 -3.20
N LEU A 150 0.74 27.60 -4.37
CA LEU A 150 1.76 28.43 -5.01
C LEU A 150 1.17 29.65 -5.74
N LEU A 151 -0.10 29.56 -6.20
CA LEU A 151 -0.82 30.58 -6.98
C LEU A 151 -1.64 31.58 -6.16
N LEU A 152 -1.39 31.70 -4.85
CA LEU A 152 -2.04 32.71 -3.99
C LEU A 152 -1.87 34.11 -4.61
N PRO A 153 -2.96 34.79 -5.05
CA PRO A 153 -4.22 34.92 -4.31
C PRO A 153 -5.41 34.05 -4.79
N ARG A 154 -5.24 33.09 -5.71
CA ARG A 154 -6.36 32.29 -6.25
C ARG A 154 -6.73 31.09 -5.35
N TRP A 155 -7.33 31.36 -4.19
CA TRP A 155 -7.79 30.34 -3.22
C TRP A 155 -8.74 29.27 -3.81
N GLN A 156 -9.45 29.60 -4.90
CA GLN A 156 -10.35 28.68 -5.60
C GLN A 156 -9.65 27.38 -6.03
N VAL A 157 -8.40 27.46 -6.50
CA VAL A 157 -7.64 26.28 -6.96
C VAL A 157 -7.29 25.37 -5.78
N LEU A 158 -6.96 25.96 -4.63
CA LEU A 158 -6.68 25.21 -3.41
C LEU A 158 -7.94 24.49 -2.90
N ALA A 159 -9.09 25.16 -2.95
CA ALA A 159 -10.37 24.56 -2.57
C ALA A 159 -10.72 23.36 -3.45
N VAL A 160 -10.54 23.47 -4.78
CA VAL A 160 -10.75 22.35 -5.71
C VAL A 160 -9.81 21.18 -5.41
N GLY A 161 -8.53 21.44 -5.13
CA GLY A 161 -7.58 20.41 -4.73
C GLY A 161 -7.96 19.71 -3.42
N ALA A 162 -8.42 20.48 -2.42
CA ALA A 162 -8.87 19.92 -1.14
C ALA A 162 -10.11 19.03 -1.31
N VAL A 163 -11.08 19.44 -2.11
CA VAL A 163 -12.28 18.63 -2.40
C VAL A 163 -11.91 17.32 -3.12
N LEU A 164 -11.02 17.39 -4.12
CA LEU A 164 -10.53 16.21 -4.81
C LEU A 164 -9.84 15.23 -3.86
N LEU A 165 -9.05 15.74 -2.90
CA LEU A 165 -8.39 14.91 -1.89
C LEU A 165 -9.37 14.22 -0.94
N VAL A 166 -10.41 14.93 -0.49
CA VAL A 166 -11.43 14.34 0.38
C VAL A 166 -12.19 13.24 -0.35
N VAL A 167 -12.66 13.50 -1.57
CA VAL A 167 -13.41 12.51 -2.37
C VAL A 167 -12.55 11.29 -2.67
N ALA A 168 -11.30 11.49 -3.07
CA ALA A 168 -10.39 10.40 -3.38
C ALA A 168 -9.97 9.61 -2.13
N GLY A 169 -9.79 10.29 -0.99
CA GLY A 169 -9.51 9.65 0.29
C GLY A 169 -10.67 8.77 0.78
N ILE A 170 -11.91 9.24 0.64
CA ILE A 170 -13.11 8.45 0.98
C ILE A 170 -13.21 7.21 0.09
N GLY A 171 -13.05 7.36 -1.23
CA GLY A 171 -13.11 6.22 -2.15
C GLY A 171 -12.01 5.18 -1.91
N TYR A 172 -10.81 5.62 -1.52
CA TYR A 172 -9.71 4.73 -1.15
C TYR A 172 -10.04 3.87 0.08
N GLN A 173 -10.67 4.45 1.11
CA GLN A 173 -11.05 3.73 2.33
C GLN A 173 -12.07 2.61 2.04
N PHE A 174 -13.10 2.88 1.24
CA PHE A 174 -14.09 1.87 0.86
C PHE A 174 -13.46 0.68 0.11
N ARG A 175 -12.55 0.98 -0.84
CA ARG A 175 -11.83 -0.06 -1.60
C ARG A 175 -10.95 -0.94 -0.70
N SER A 176 -10.35 -0.35 0.34
CA SER A 176 -9.47 -1.08 1.26
C SER A 176 -10.22 -2.09 2.14
N ALA A 177 -11.46 -1.76 2.54
CA ALA A 177 -12.31 -2.69 3.28
C ALA A 177 -12.67 -3.91 2.41
N GLU A 178 -13.09 -3.66 1.18
CA GLU A 178 -13.47 -4.72 0.23
C GLU A 178 -12.30 -5.62 -0.16
N LEU A 179 -11.10 -5.06 -0.32
CA LEU A 179 -9.87 -5.83 -0.56
C LEU A 179 -9.48 -6.71 0.63
N THR A 180 -9.80 -6.28 1.86
CA THR A 180 -9.50 -7.07 3.06
C THR A 180 -10.44 -8.27 3.17
N GLU A 181 -11.73 -8.07 2.87
CA GLU A 181 -12.72 -9.16 2.82
C GLU A 181 -12.41 -10.16 1.71
N GLN A 182 -12.06 -9.69 0.52
CA GLN A 182 -11.69 -10.57 -0.60
C GLN A 182 -10.42 -11.39 -0.29
N ARG A 183 -9.42 -10.79 0.35
CA ARG A 183 -8.22 -11.53 0.79
C ARG A 183 -8.55 -12.58 1.85
N ALA A 184 -9.37 -12.26 2.84
CA ALA A 184 -9.79 -13.23 3.84
C ALA A 184 -10.56 -14.43 3.24
N GLN A 185 -11.35 -14.20 2.19
CA GLN A 185 -12.03 -15.26 1.45
C GLN A 185 -11.06 -16.08 0.58
N LEU A 186 -10.09 -15.43 -0.06
CA LEU A 186 -9.07 -16.13 -0.84
C LEU A 186 -8.13 -16.94 0.06
N ASP A 187 -7.77 -16.45 1.24
CA ASP A 187 -6.91 -17.15 2.19
C ASP A 187 -7.60 -18.37 2.80
N THR A 188 -8.91 -18.29 3.06
CA THR A 188 -9.70 -19.45 3.51
C THR A 188 -9.82 -20.50 2.40
N GLN A 189 -10.11 -20.09 1.15
CA GLN A 189 -10.17 -21.02 0.01
C GLN A 189 -8.81 -21.63 -0.36
N ALA A 190 -7.74 -20.84 -0.35
CA ALA A 190 -6.37 -21.31 -0.60
C ALA A 190 -5.88 -22.22 0.52
N GLY A 191 -6.22 -21.90 1.78
CA GLY A 191 -5.96 -22.75 2.93
C GLY A 191 -6.64 -24.11 2.82
N GLU A 192 -7.91 -24.16 2.43
CA GLU A 192 -8.62 -25.42 2.19
C GLU A 192 -8.02 -26.22 1.03
N GLN A 193 -7.72 -25.58 -0.10
CA GLN A 193 -7.08 -26.26 -1.24
C GLN A 193 -5.68 -26.80 -0.88
N MET A 194 -4.83 -26.02 -0.21
CA MET A 194 -3.51 -26.51 0.21
C MET A 194 -3.62 -27.62 1.24
N ARG A 195 -4.57 -27.54 2.18
CA ARG A 195 -4.85 -28.62 3.15
C ARG A 195 -5.15 -29.93 2.40
N THR A 196 -6.01 -29.94 1.38
CA THR A 196 -6.34 -31.18 0.64
C THR A 196 -5.12 -31.85 -0.02
N VAL A 197 -4.10 -31.08 -0.41
CA VAL A 197 -2.87 -31.62 -1.03
C VAL A 197 -1.85 -32.11 0.01
N LEU A 198 -1.86 -31.53 1.22
CA LEU A 198 -0.83 -31.72 2.25
C LEU A 198 -1.08 -32.90 3.22
N GLY A 199 -2.06 -33.77 2.94
CA GLY A 199 -2.33 -34.94 3.77
C GLY A 199 -1.25 -36.03 3.74
N VAL A 200 -1.36 -36.99 4.64
CA VAL A 200 -0.47 -38.14 4.71
C VAL A 200 -0.91 -39.20 3.69
N THR A 201 0.04 -39.85 3.00
CA THR A 201 -0.28 -40.83 1.94
C THR A 201 -0.89 -42.13 2.45
N ARG A 202 -0.68 -42.46 3.73
CA ARG A 202 -1.19 -43.67 4.38
C ARG A 202 -1.75 -43.35 5.76
N PRO A 203 -2.83 -44.01 6.22
CA PRO A 203 -3.38 -43.81 7.56
C PRO A 203 -2.35 -44.05 8.67
N GLN A 204 -1.59 -45.14 8.58
CA GLN A 204 -0.58 -45.52 9.57
C GLN A 204 0.55 -44.50 9.70
N LEU A 205 0.91 -43.84 8.59
CA LEU A 205 1.95 -42.80 8.59
C LEU A 205 1.51 -41.54 9.34
N ALA A 206 0.22 -41.33 9.56
CA ALA A 206 -0.25 -40.21 10.38
C ALA A 206 0.23 -40.35 11.83
N VAL A 207 0.12 -41.55 12.39
CA VAL A 207 0.60 -41.84 13.76
C VAL A 207 2.12 -41.70 13.85
N VAL A 208 2.86 -42.20 12.85
CA VAL A 208 4.32 -42.02 12.76
C VAL A 208 4.70 -40.54 12.66
N SER A 209 3.93 -39.74 11.90
CA SER A 209 4.14 -38.30 11.77
C SER A 209 3.86 -37.56 13.08
N LEU A 210 2.83 -37.98 13.83
CA LEU A 210 2.51 -37.44 15.15
C LEU A 210 3.61 -37.75 16.17
N ASP A 211 4.06 -39.01 16.25
CA ASP A 211 5.13 -39.44 17.15
C ASP A 211 6.45 -38.68 16.88
N ASN A 212 6.89 -38.67 15.61
CA ASN A 212 8.12 -37.98 15.24
C ASN A 212 8.00 -36.46 15.43
N GLY A 213 6.83 -35.88 15.14
CA GLY A 213 6.61 -34.46 15.38
C GLY A 213 6.67 -34.09 16.87
N VAL A 214 6.17 -34.96 17.75
CA VAL A 214 6.28 -34.77 19.20
C VAL A 214 7.72 -34.93 19.65
N LEU A 215 8.46 -35.91 19.12
CA LEU A 215 9.88 -36.11 19.47
C LEU A 215 10.77 -34.96 19.02
N ASP A 216 10.60 -34.49 17.79
CA ASP A 216 11.41 -33.44 17.18
C ASP A 216 10.94 -32.02 17.58
N ASN A 217 9.82 -31.90 18.31
CA ASN A 217 9.12 -30.66 18.56
C ASN A 217 8.76 -29.90 17.26
N ASP A 218 8.42 -30.64 16.21
CA ASP A 218 8.04 -30.13 14.88
C ASP A 218 6.54 -29.77 14.87
N GLN A 219 6.24 -28.59 15.37
CA GLN A 219 4.88 -28.04 15.48
C GLN A 219 4.22 -27.91 14.11
N GLU A 220 4.97 -27.48 13.09
CA GLU A 220 4.44 -27.26 11.74
C GLU A 220 4.02 -28.58 11.08
N ARG A 221 4.74 -29.68 11.32
CA ARG A 221 4.36 -31.00 10.82
C ARG A 221 3.05 -31.50 11.41
N ILE A 222 2.88 -31.39 12.73
CA ILE A 222 1.67 -31.87 13.41
C ILE A 222 0.46 -31.00 13.07
N CYS A 223 0.60 -29.67 13.21
CA CYS A 223 -0.51 -28.75 13.00
C CYS A 223 -1.01 -28.71 11.54
N ARG A 224 -0.17 -29.11 10.57
CA ARG A 224 -0.55 -29.18 9.15
C ARG A 224 -1.46 -30.37 8.81
N ILE A 225 -1.33 -31.49 9.52
CA ILE A 225 -2.12 -32.71 9.24
C ILE A 225 -3.42 -32.78 10.05
N LEU A 226 -3.56 -31.91 11.06
CA LEU A 226 -4.75 -31.78 11.91
C LEU A 226 -5.78 -30.84 11.26
N GLN A 227 -7.04 -31.25 11.28
CA GLN A 227 -8.15 -30.34 11.02
C GLN A 227 -8.55 -29.59 12.30
N ASP A 228 -9.30 -28.50 12.14
CA ASP A 228 -9.70 -27.62 13.24
C ASP A 228 -10.36 -28.36 14.43
N PRO A 229 -11.27 -29.35 14.23
CA PRO A 229 -11.83 -30.12 15.35
C PRO A 229 -10.79 -30.95 16.12
N ALA A 230 -9.77 -31.48 15.44
CA ALA A 230 -8.69 -32.23 16.06
C ALA A 230 -7.74 -31.30 16.83
N VAL A 231 -7.49 -30.09 16.31
CA VAL A 231 -6.72 -29.04 17.00
C VAL A 231 -7.41 -28.66 18.32
N ASP A 232 -8.73 -28.48 18.31
CA ASP A 232 -9.48 -28.13 19.51
C ASP A 232 -9.43 -29.25 20.57
N GLN A 233 -9.56 -30.51 20.17
CA GLN A 233 -9.39 -31.66 21.07
C GLN A 233 -7.98 -31.72 21.67
N LEU A 234 -6.96 -31.47 20.84
CA LEU A 234 -5.56 -31.45 21.26
C LEU A 234 -5.31 -30.32 22.29
N ARG A 235 -5.82 -29.11 22.03
CA ARG A 235 -5.72 -27.99 22.96
C ARG A 235 -6.44 -28.27 24.27
N ALA A 236 -7.65 -28.83 24.21
CA ALA A 236 -8.41 -29.20 25.39
C ALA A 236 -7.69 -30.24 26.26
N ALA A 237 -7.06 -31.25 25.65
CA ALA A 237 -6.32 -32.30 26.37
C ALA A 237 -4.98 -31.84 26.94
N THR A 238 -4.32 -30.87 26.29
CA THR A 238 -2.99 -30.39 26.69
C THR A 238 -3.02 -29.14 27.56
N GLY A 239 -4.11 -28.38 27.53
CA GLY A 239 -4.21 -27.04 28.11
C GLY A 239 -3.42 -25.99 27.33
N GLY A 240 -3.15 -26.23 26.04
CA GLY A 240 -2.42 -25.31 25.16
C GLY A 240 -3.28 -24.16 24.63
N ALA A 241 -2.68 -22.98 24.49
CA ALA A 241 -3.38 -21.81 23.94
C ALA A 241 -3.72 -21.96 22.46
N ASP A 242 -2.85 -22.63 21.70
CA ASP A 242 -2.98 -22.94 20.28
C ASP A 242 -2.36 -24.32 19.97
N CYS A 243 -2.35 -24.72 18.69
CA CYS A 243 -1.78 -26.01 18.29
C CYS A 243 -0.28 -26.11 18.59
N ALA A 244 0.48 -25.03 18.40
CA ALA A 244 1.93 -25.00 18.62
C ALA A 244 2.29 -25.18 20.09
N ASP A 245 1.62 -24.45 21.00
CA ASP A 245 1.77 -24.58 22.45
C ASP A 245 1.35 -25.98 22.94
N ALA A 246 0.27 -26.53 22.37
CA ALA A 246 -0.16 -27.89 22.69
C ALA A 246 0.92 -28.94 22.34
N VAL A 247 1.53 -28.85 21.16
CA VAL A 247 2.60 -29.77 20.72
C VAL A 247 3.85 -29.61 21.58
N ALA A 248 4.26 -28.37 21.91
CA ALA A 248 5.41 -28.12 22.77
C ALA A 248 5.23 -28.75 24.17
N ARG A 249 4.01 -28.71 24.72
CA ARG A 249 3.67 -29.38 25.98
C ARG A 249 3.73 -30.90 25.87
N LEU A 250 3.28 -31.46 24.75
CA LEU A 250 3.41 -32.91 24.48
C LEU A 250 4.88 -33.33 24.41
N HIS A 251 5.71 -32.57 23.69
CA HIS A 251 7.15 -32.82 23.62
C HIS A 251 7.79 -32.85 25.02
N GLY A 252 7.46 -31.87 25.87
CA GLY A 252 7.92 -31.84 27.26
C GLY A 252 7.49 -33.06 28.08
N ARG A 253 6.30 -33.63 27.83
CA ARG A 253 5.84 -34.87 28.46
C ARG A 253 6.54 -36.10 27.90
N ALA A 254 6.78 -36.14 26.58
CA ALA A 254 7.35 -37.28 25.88
C ALA A 254 8.75 -37.66 26.39
N ALA A 255 9.55 -36.68 26.82
CA ALA A 255 10.86 -36.90 27.44
C ALA A 255 10.82 -37.81 28.68
N GLY A 256 9.68 -37.90 29.37
CA GLY A 256 9.50 -38.75 30.57
C GLY A 256 8.92 -40.14 30.31
N VAL A 257 8.49 -40.45 29.07
CA VAL A 257 7.67 -41.64 28.77
C VAL A 257 8.51 -42.87 28.40
N GLY A 258 9.74 -42.69 27.88
CA GLY A 258 10.66 -43.80 27.58
C GLY A 258 10.19 -44.77 26.47
N ILE A 259 9.11 -44.42 25.74
CA ILE A 259 8.61 -45.18 24.59
C ILE A 259 9.34 -44.70 23.32
N ALA A 260 9.82 -45.65 22.53
CA ALA A 260 10.44 -45.34 21.23
C ALA A 260 9.39 -44.92 20.19
N ALA A 261 9.81 -44.16 19.19
CA ALA A 261 8.96 -43.77 18.07
C ALA A 261 8.27 -44.99 17.43
N THR A 262 6.98 -44.87 17.12
CA THR A 262 6.25 -45.91 16.39
C THR A 262 6.89 -46.17 15.03
N GLN A 263 7.13 -47.44 14.71
CA GLN A 263 7.58 -47.82 13.38
C GLN A 263 6.39 -47.94 12.42
N PRO A 264 6.56 -47.58 11.14
CA PRO A 264 5.51 -47.79 10.15
C PRO A 264 5.13 -49.26 10.06
N ASP A 265 3.85 -49.57 10.28
CA ASP A 265 3.32 -50.90 9.99
C ASP A 265 3.44 -51.18 8.47
N ARG A 266 3.85 -52.40 8.13
CA ARG A 266 3.98 -52.87 6.74
C ARG A 266 2.72 -53.53 6.20
N GLN A 267 1.65 -53.59 7.00
CA GLN A 267 0.35 -54.09 6.57
C GLN A 267 -0.23 -53.26 5.42
N ALA A 268 -1.08 -53.89 4.62
CA ALA A 268 -1.79 -53.22 3.54
C ALA A 268 -2.79 -52.21 4.13
N ASP A 269 -2.77 -50.99 3.59
CA ASP A 269 -3.69 -49.95 4.03
C ASP A 269 -5.13 -50.28 3.64
N PRO A 270 -6.13 -49.92 4.47
CA PRO A 270 -7.53 -50.08 4.10
C PRO A 270 -7.89 -49.20 2.90
N THR A 271 -8.66 -49.76 1.97
CA THR A 271 -9.23 -48.99 0.85
C THR A 271 -10.37 -48.12 1.36
N VAL A 272 -10.11 -46.82 1.54
CA VAL A 272 -11.09 -45.83 2.00
C VAL A 272 -11.51 -44.95 0.83
N ALA A 273 -12.80 -44.71 0.61
CA ALA A 273 -13.28 -43.81 -0.45
C ALA A 273 -13.09 -42.33 -0.06
N PRO A 274 -12.99 -41.38 -1.03
CA PRO A 274 -12.91 -39.95 -0.70
C PRO A 274 -14.09 -39.51 0.18
N GLY A 275 -13.81 -38.65 1.17
CA GLY A 275 -14.78 -38.20 2.17
C GLY A 275 -15.15 -39.23 3.25
N GLN A 276 -14.69 -40.49 3.14
CA GLN A 276 -14.90 -41.49 4.18
C GLN A 276 -13.82 -41.42 5.26
N THR A 277 -14.21 -41.79 6.48
CA THR A 277 -13.31 -41.82 7.63
C THR A 277 -12.77 -43.23 7.90
N THR A 278 -11.59 -43.27 8.51
CA THR A 278 -10.95 -44.48 9.03
C THR A 278 -10.29 -44.16 10.36
N THR A 279 -10.13 -45.15 11.22
CA THR A 279 -9.53 -44.97 12.55
C THR A 279 -8.28 -45.82 12.66
N VAL A 280 -7.19 -45.22 13.10
CA VAL A 280 -5.93 -45.91 13.39
C VAL A 280 -5.74 -45.95 14.89
N ASP A 281 -5.42 -47.14 15.41
CA ASP A 281 -5.10 -47.33 16.82
C ASP A 281 -3.69 -46.81 17.10
N ALA A 282 -3.59 -45.83 18.00
CA ALA A 282 -2.33 -45.26 18.47
C ALA A 282 -2.16 -45.48 19.99
N CYS A 283 -2.98 -46.32 20.64
CA CYS A 283 -3.02 -46.43 22.10
C CYS A 283 -1.72 -46.92 22.75
N SER A 284 -0.89 -47.65 22.01
CA SER A 284 0.41 -48.14 22.46
C SER A 284 1.59 -47.27 22.01
N THR A 285 1.34 -46.07 21.50
CA THR A 285 2.35 -45.19 20.89
C THR A 285 2.81 -44.09 21.84
N LEU A 286 3.91 -43.42 21.48
CA LEU A 286 4.42 -42.26 22.22
C LEU A 286 3.39 -41.13 22.23
N TRP A 287 2.67 -40.93 21.13
CA TRP A 287 1.57 -39.97 21.03
C TRP A 287 0.54 -40.19 22.13
N ALA A 288 -0.08 -41.37 22.21
CA ALA A 288 -1.12 -41.62 23.21
C ALA A 288 -0.59 -41.52 24.65
N ALA A 289 0.64 -41.97 24.88
CA ALA A 289 1.26 -41.91 26.20
C ALA A 289 1.59 -40.46 26.65
N SER A 290 1.90 -39.56 25.72
CA SER A 290 2.17 -38.13 26.02
C SER A 290 0.91 -37.27 26.04
N ALA A 291 -0.05 -37.56 25.15
CA ALA A 291 -1.29 -36.81 24.96
C ALA A 291 -2.42 -37.22 25.92
N GLY A 292 -2.37 -38.46 26.42
CA GLY A 292 -3.34 -39.02 27.35
C GLY A 292 -4.36 -39.92 26.67
N PRO A 293 -5.14 -40.70 27.45
CA PRO A 293 -5.99 -41.77 26.94
C PRO A 293 -7.11 -41.27 26.04
N GLY A 294 -7.54 -40.00 26.18
CA GLY A 294 -8.59 -39.40 25.35
C GLY A 294 -8.19 -39.15 23.89
N LEU A 295 -6.89 -39.21 23.56
CA LEU A 295 -6.37 -38.91 22.22
C LEU A 295 -5.71 -40.13 21.53
N GLY A 296 -5.96 -41.34 22.03
CA GLY A 296 -5.19 -42.53 21.65
C GLY A 296 -5.67 -43.26 20.39
N ARG A 297 -6.86 -42.99 19.87
CA ARG A 297 -7.30 -43.47 18.53
C ARG A 297 -7.41 -42.30 17.58
N VAL A 298 -6.69 -42.35 16.46
CA VAL A 298 -6.61 -41.24 15.49
C VAL A 298 -7.65 -41.45 14.39
N GLN A 299 -8.61 -40.53 14.28
CA GLN A 299 -9.62 -40.54 13.23
C GLN A 299 -9.13 -39.74 12.03
N LEU A 300 -9.17 -40.34 10.86
CA LEU A 300 -8.64 -39.80 9.62
C LEU A 300 -9.75 -39.76 8.57
N VAL A 301 -9.82 -38.69 7.78
CA VAL A 301 -10.66 -38.63 6.58
C VAL A 301 -9.79 -38.70 5.34
N ARG A 302 -10.22 -39.44 4.32
CA ARG A 302 -9.60 -39.37 3.01
C ARG A 302 -10.04 -38.08 2.30
N THR A 303 -9.10 -37.23 1.94
CA THR A 303 -9.36 -36.01 1.17
C THR A 303 -9.73 -36.34 -0.29
N ASP A 304 -10.33 -35.38 -0.99
CA ASP A 304 -10.69 -35.51 -2.42
C ASP A 304 -9.51 -35.36 -3.39
N ALA A 305 -8.28 -35.37 -2.89
CA ALA A 305 -7.09 -35.30 -3.72
C ALA A 305 -7.00 -36.49 -4.71
N PRO A 306 -6.44 -36.26 -5.91
CA PRO A 306 -6.28 -37.31 -6.93
C PRO A 306 -5.36 -38.45 -6.47
N GLN A 307 -4.40 -38.14 -5.61
CA GLN A 307 -3.65 -39.14 -4.86
C GLN A 307 -4.31 -39.39 -3.50
N GLN A 308 -4.25 -40.62 -3.01
CA GLN A 308 -4.78 -40.97 -1.70
C GLN A 308 -4.03 -40.19 -0.61
N ARG A 309 -4.77 -39.33 0.10
CA ARG A 309 -4.27 -38.43 1.15
C ARG A 309 -5.25 -38.42 2.31
N PHE A 310 -4.72 -38.43 3.52
CA PHE A 310 -5.48 -38.48 4.76
C PHE A 310 -5.14 -37.30 5.66
N GLN A 311 -6.15 -36.80 6.36
CA GLN A 311 -6.00 -35.77 7.40
C GLN A 311 -6.65 -36.24 8.68
N VAL A 312 -6.11 -35.80 9.82
CA VAL A 312 -6.65 -36.12 11.14
C VAL A 312 -7.85 -35.22 11.41
N THR A 313 -9.04 -35.80 11.46
CA THR A 313 -10.30 -35.08 11.73
C THR A 313 -10.62 -35.02 13.22
N GLY A 314 -10.06 -35.93 14.00
CA GLY A 314 -10.25 -35.97 15.44
C GLY A 314 -9.58 -37.16 16.08
N PHE A 315 -9.86 -37.32 17.36
CA PHE A 315 -9.33 -38.37 18.20
C PHE A 315 -10.46 -39.02 19.02
N ALA A 316 -10.23 -40.27 19.40
CA ALA A 316 -11.06 -41.00 20.34
C ALA A 316 -10.22 -41.61 21.45
N ALA A 317 -10.90 -41.98 22.53
CA ALA A 317 -10.25 -42.63 23.65
C ALA A 317 -9.66 -44.00 23.25
N CYS A 318 -8.63 -44.42 23.96
CA CYS A 318 -8.35 -45.83 24.19
C CYS A 318 -9.51 -46.43 25.01
#